data_AF-A0A178W5X3-F1
#
_entry.id   AF-A0A178W5X3-F1
#
_cell.length_a   1.000
_cell.length_b   1.000
_cell.length_c   1.000
_cell.angle_alpha   90.00
_cell.angle_beta   90.00
_cell.angle_gamma   90.00
#
_symmetry.space_group_name_H-M   'P 1'
#
loop_
_entity.id
_entity.type
_entity.pdbx_description
1 polymer ?
#
loop_
_entity_poly.entity_id
_entity_poly.type
_entity_poly.pdbx_seq_one_letter_code
_entity_poly.pdbx_strand_id
1 'polypeptide(L)'
;MGTVLDSHFLALTAIVTVVYQFIFFVITALFKFDQVTDFAGSTNFVILAVLTLVLKASWHFRQIVLTLLVVVWGLRLGIFLLMRILQWGEDRRFDEQRGNIVRLIIFWTLQAVWVWTVSLPLTLVNASDGGGSLKPADVIGWTMWVFGFLIEAAADQQKLSFKNSPENRGKWCDVGVWKYSRHPNYFGEMLLWWGIFVAASPVLEGAEYLVIFGPLFLTLLLLFVSGIPLLEASADKKHGNSGAYRSYKKTTSPLILFPRGVYGNLPGWFKTVFLFEFPFYSRNLPQELG
;
A
#
# COMPACT_ATOMS: atom_id res chain seq x y z
N MET A 1 27.36 -18.84 10.35
CA MET A 1 26.04 -19.32 9.86
C MET A 1 25.88 -18.76 8.46
N GLY A 2 25.69 -19.61 7.46
CA GLY A 2 26.08 -19.35 6.07
C GLY A 2 25.43 -18.14 5.41
N THR A 3 26.26 -17.30 4.78
CA THR A 3 25.87 -16.40 3.69
C THR A 3 25.28 -17.25 2.56
N VAL A 4 23.95 -17.40 2.53
CA VAL A 4 23.27 -18.24 1.53
C VAL A 4 23.60 -17.76 0.10
N LEU A 5 23.69 -16.43 -0.09
CA LEU A 5 24.13 -15.77 -1.34
C LEU A 5 24.85 -14.44 -1.07
N ASP A 6 24.34 -13.66 -0.10
CA ASP A 6 24.93 -12.40 0.36
C ASP A 6 24.60 -12.17 1.84
N SER A 7 25.37 -11.31 2.52
CA SER A 7 25.22 -11.02 3.96
C SER A 7 23.94 -10.28 4.32
N HIS A 8 23.34 -9.58 3.35
CA HIS A 8 22.18 -8.71 3.55
C HIS A 8 20.87 -9.35 3.05
N PHE A 9 20.93 -10.61 2.57
CA PHE A 9 19.84 -11.35 1.92
C PHE A 9 19.20 -10.65 0.71
N LEU A 10 19.85 -9.66 0.11
CA LEU A 10 19.30 -8.88 -1.00
C LEU A 10 19.13 -9.72 -2.27
N ALA A 11 20.16 -10.48 -2.63
CA ALA A 11 20.11 -11.34 -3.82
C ALA A 11 19.13 -12.49 -3.61
N LEU A 12 19.13 -13.08 -2.41
CA LEU A 12 18.20 -14.16 -2.07
C LEU A 12 16.74 -13.70 -2.16
N THR A 13 16.39 -12.60 -1.50
CA THR A 13 15.03 -12.06 -1.52
C THR A 13 14.59 -11.62 -2.91
N ALA A 14 15.51 -11.10 -3.74
CA ALA A 14 15.23 -10.77 -5.13
C ALA A 14 14.89 -12.02 -5.95
N ILE A 15 15.70 -13.10 -5.84
CA ILE A 15 15.46 -14.36 -6.55
C ILE A 15 14.12 -14.97 -6.12
N VAL A 16 13.86 -15.04 -4.81
CA VAL A 16 12.59 -15.56 -4.29
C VAL A 16 11.42 -14.75 -4.84
N THR A 17 11.53 -13.41 -4.83
CA THR A 17 10.49 -12.53 -5.36
C THR A 17 10.25 -12.77 -6.85
N VAL A 18 11.31 -12.82 -7.66
CA VAL A 18 11.20 -13.01 -9.11
C VAL A 18 10.59 -14.38 -9.44
N VAL A 19 11.06 -15.45 -8.81
CA VAL A 19 10.52 -16.80 -9.03
C VAL A 19 9.05 -16.87 -8.61
N TYR A 20 8.72 -16.33 -7.44
CA TYR A 20 7.35 -16.32 -6.93
C TYR A 20 6.39 -15.56 -7.86
N GLN A 21 6.77 -14.35 -8.25
CA GLN A 21 5.96 -13.51 -9.14
C GLN A 21 5.85 -14.12 -10.55
N PHE A 22 6.90 -14.79 -11.03
CA PHE A 22 6.87 -15.51 -12.31
C PHE A 22 5.91 -16.70 -12.28
N ILE A 23 5.86 -17.47 -11.19
CA ILE A 23 4.89 -18.57 -11.04
C ILE A 23 3.46 -18.04 -11.14
N PHE A 24 3.14 -16.97 -10.41
CA PHE A 24 1.80 -16.38 -10.47
C PHE A 24 1.50 -15.71 -11.81
N PHE A 25 2.50 -15.11 -12.48
CA PHE A 25 2.36 -14.65 -13.87
C PHE A 25 1.94 -15.80 -14.80
N VAL A 26 2.59 -16.96 -14.72
CA VAL A 26 2.24 -18.14 -15.53
C VAL A 26 0.81 -18.60 -15.22
N ILE A 27 0.43 -18.66 -13.93
CA ILE A 27 -0.93 -19.02 -13.52
C ILE A 27 -1.95 -18.02 -14.11
N THR A 28 -1.73 -16.72 -13.98
CA THR A 28 -2.65 -15.71 -14.51
C THR A 28 -2.71 -15.74 -16.05
N ALA A 29 -1.58 -15.94 -16.72
CA ALA A 29 -1.53 -16.04 -18.18
C ALA A 29 -2.28 -17.26 -18.73
N LEU A 30 -2.19 -18.41 -18.05
CA LEU A 30 -2.83 -19.66 -18.47
C LEU A 30 -4.32 -19.73 -18.07
N PHE A 31 -4.65 -19.32 -16.85
CA PHE A 31 -5.99 -19.48 -16.28
C PHE A 31 -6.86 -18.22 -16.36
N LYS A 32 -6.32 -17.08 -16.83
CA LYS A 32 -7.01 -15.76 -16.86
C LYS A 32 -7.63 -15.37 -15.53
N PHE A 33 -6.96 -15.80 -14.46
CA PHE A 33 -7.41 -15.65 -13.09
C PHE A 33 -6.68 -14.45 -12.49
N ASP A 34 -7.31 -13.28 -12.53
CA ASP A 34 -6.68 -12.02 -12.11
C ASP A 34 -6.78 -11.76 -10.60
N GLN A 35 -7.63 -12.54 -9.94
CA GLN A 35 -7.87 -12.52 -8.50
C GLN A 35 -6.65 -12.92 -7.66
N VAL A 36 -5.66 -13.58 -8.25
CA VAL A 36 -4.42 -13.99 -7.56
C VAL A 36 -3.37 -12.90 -7.50
N THR A 37 -3.52 -11.80 -8.23
CA THR A 37 -2.54 -10.71 -8.25
C THR A 37 -2.35 -10.12 -6.86
N ASP A 38 -3.45 -9.65 -6.27
CA ASP A 38 -3.57 -9.14 -4.91
C ASP A 38 -3.08 -10.16 -3.84
N PHE A 39 -3.39 -11.44 -4.04
CA PHE A 39 -2.92 -12.53 -3.17
C PHE A 39 -1.41 -12.74 -3.27
N ALA A 40 -0.86 -12.75 -4.49
CA ALA A 40 0.56 -12.96 -4.75
C ALA A 40 1.40 -11.83 -4.15
N GLY A 41 0.98 -10.56 -4.30
CA GLY A 41 1.65 -9.44 -3.68
C GLY A 41 1.76 -9.58 -2.15
N SER A 42 0.61 -9.71 -1.47
CA SER A 42 0.54 -9.77 -0.01
C SER A 42 1.26 -10.97 0.60
N THR A 43 1.11 -12.15 0.01
CA THR A 43 1.78 -13.39 0.49
C THR A 43 3.28 -13.38 0.26
N ASN A 44 3.77 -12.74 -0.79
CA ASN A 44 5.20 -12.62 -1.04
C ASN A 44 5.89 -11.79 0.06
N PHE A 45 5.29 -10.68 0.51
CA PHE A 45 5.78 -9.94 1.69
C PHE A 45 5.91 -10.84 2.94
N VAL A 46 4.89 -11.66 3.20
CA VAL A 46 4.89 -12.63 4.33
C VAL A 46 6.02 -13.65 4.18
N ILE A 47 6.20 -14.19 2.98
CA ILE A 47 7.27 -15.16 2.68
C ILE A 47 8.64 -14.53 2.92
N LEU A 48 8.91 -13.34 2.38
CA LEU A 48 10.20 -12.66 2.59
C LEU A 48 10.46 -12.38 4.07
N ALA A 49 9.45 -11.91 4.80
CA ALA A 49 9.53 -11.62 6.22
C ALA A 49 9.92 -12.85 7.05
N VAL A 50 9.20 -13.96 6.87
CA VAL A 50 9.45 -15.21 7.61
C VAL A 50 10.76 -15.86 7.17
N LEU A 51 11.03 -15.91 5.86
CA LEU A 51 12.22 -16.53 5.30
C LEU A 51 13.50 -15.90 5.83
N THR A 52 13.59 -14.57 5.78
CA THR A 52 14.80 -13.84 6.21
C THR A 52 15.05 -14.00 7.72
N LEU A 53 13.99 -13.99 8.54
CA LEU A 53 14.10 -14.24 9.98
C LEU A 53 14.58 -15.66 10.29
N VAL A 54 13.96 -16.68 9.67
CA VAL A 54 14.29 -18.09 9.91
C VAL A 54 15.70 -18.42 9.43
N LEU A 55 16.12 -17.89 8.27
CA LEU A 55 17.45 -18.14 7.74
C LEU A 55 18.56 -17.48 8.55
N LYS A 56 18.33 -16.27 9.09
CA LYS A 56 19.30 -15.63 9.99
C LYS A 56 19.47 -16.45 11.27
N ALA A 57 18.38 -17.04 11.77
CA ALA A 57 18.31 -17.74 13.05
C ALA A 57 18.75 -16.88 14.26
N SER A 58 18.68 -15.54 14.13
CA SER A 58 18.75 -14.60 15.24
C SER A 58 17.35 -14.12 15.59
N TRP A 59 17.05 -14.09 16.88
CA TRP A 59 15.70 -13.82 17.39
C TRP A 59 15.70 -12.55 18.25
N HIS A 60 16.33 -11.49 17.74
CA HIS A 60 16.30 -10.21 18.45
C HIS A 60 14.88 -9.65 18.46
N PHE A 61 14.53 -8.95 19.55
CA PHE A 61 13.17 -8.42 19.74
C PHE A 61 12.71 -7.56 18.56
N ARG A 62 13.58 -6.68 18.04
CA ARG A 62 13.30 -5.84 16.87
C ARG A 62 12.93 -6.67 15.62
N GLN A 63 13.69 -7.74 15.34
CA GLN A 63 13.47 -8.62 14.19
C GLN A 63 12.12 -9.34 14.29
N ILE A 64 11.82 -9.88 15.47
CA ILE A 64 10.54 -10.57 15.74
C ILE A 64 9.39 -9.58 15.56
N VAL A 65 9.46 -8.40 16.19
CA VAL A 65 8.38 -7.41 16.10
C VAL A 65 8.16 -6.99 14.66
N LEU A 66 9.18 -6.52 13.93
CA LEU A 66 8.98 -6.06 12.55
C LEU A 66 8.51 -7.17 11.61
N THR A 67 9.00 -8.40 11.80
CA THR A 67 8.50 -9.56 11.06
C THR A 67 7.01 -9.80 11.35
N LEU A 68 6.61 -9.79 12.63
CA LEU A 68 5.20 -9.92 13.02
C LEU A 68 4.33 -8.81 12.44
N LEU A 69 4.81 -7.56 12.44
CA LEU A 69 4.08 -6.43 11.86
C LEU A 69 3.82 -6.67 10.37
N VAL A 70 4.84 -7.06 9.59
CA VAL A 70 4.66 -7.34 8.16
C VAL A 70 3.76 -8.57 7.93
N VAL A 71 3.89 -9.62 8.74
CA VAL A 71 3.03 -10.81 8.66
C VAL A 71 1.57 -10.47 8.94
N VAL A 72 1.29 -9.71 10.02
CA VAL A 72 -0.06 -9.29 10.40
C VAL A 72 -0.69 -8.42 9.30
N TRP A 73 0.06 -7.46 8.75
CA TRP A 73 -0.41 -6.65 7.63
C TRP A 73 -0.69 -7.50 6.39
N GLY A 74 0.27 -8.34 5.98
CA GLY A 74 0.16 -9.17 4.77
C GLY A 74 -0.99 -10.16 4.84
N LEU A 75 -1.17 -10.84 5.98
CA LEU A 75 -2.31 -11.74 6.20
C LEU A 75 -3.63 -10.98 6.20
N ARG A 76 -3.73 -9.84 6.90
CA ARG A 76 -4.96 -9.05 6.92
C ARG A 76 -5.35 -8.59 5.53
N LEU A 77 -4.39 -8.05 4.78
CA LEU A 77 -4.62 -7.56 3.42
C LEU A 77 -5.01 -8.71 2.50
N GLY A 78 -4.29 -9.83 2.53
CA GLY A 78 -4.60 -11.01 1.74
C GLY A 78 -6.00 -11.58 2.03
N ILE A 79 -6.36 -11.70 3.30
CA ILE A 79 -7.70 -12.19 3.72
C ILE A 79 -8.79 -11.19 3.29
N PHE A 80 -8.58 -9.88 3.47
CA PHE A 80 -9.55 -8.86 3.06
C PHE A 80 -9.81 -8.90 1.55
N LEU A 81 -8.76 -9.00 0.74
CA LEU A 81 -8.87 -9.05 -0.72
C LEU A 81 -9.53 -10.34 -1.18
N LEU A 82 -9.20 -11.48 -0.55
CA LEU A 82 -9.87 -12.75 -0.79
C LEU A 82 -11.37 -12.68 -0.46
N MET A 83 -11.74 -12.12 0.70
CA MET A 83 -13.15 -11.92 1.06
C MET A 83 -13.89 -11.02 0.06
N ARG A 84 -13.25 -9.94 -0.39
CA ARG A 84 -13.80 -9.02 -1.39
C ARG A 84 -14.12 -9.74 -2.70
N ILE A 85 -13.20 -10.57 -3.16
CA ILE A 85 -13.33 -11.38 -4.37
C ILE A 85 -14.49 -12.36 -4.24
N LEU A 86 -14.58 -13.09 -3.12
CA LEU A 86 -15.65 -14.05 -2.88
C LEU A 86 -17.05 -13.40 -2.80
N GLN A 87 -17.14 -12.15 -2.33
CA GLN A 87 -18.40 -11.43 -2.19
C GLN A 87 -18.85 -10.69 -3.46
N TRP A 88 -17.93 -10.07 -4.22
CA TRP A 88 -18.27 -9.18 -5.33
C TRP A 88 -18.04 -9.79 -6.73
N GLY A 89 -17.43 -10.97 -6.82
CA GLY A 89 -17.12 -11.63 -8.09
C GLY A 89 -15.87 -11.05 -8.77
N GLU A 90 -15.72 -11.30 -10.08
CA GLU A 90 -14.55 -10.90 -10.87
C GLU A 90 -14.26 -9.38 -10.81
N ASP A 91 -12.98 -9.04 -10.65
CA ASP A 91 -12.51 -7.65 -10.72
C ASP A 91 -12.41 -7.22 -12.20
N ARG A 92 -13.41 -6.46 -12.65
CA ARG A 92 -13.53 -5.94 -14.03
C ARG A 92 -12.35 -5.07 -14.50
N ARG A 93 -11.40 -4.72 -13.62
CA ARG A 93 -10.18 -3.98 -13.98
C ARG A 93 -9.27 -4.74 -14.95
N PHE A 94 -9.31 -6.06 -14.91
CA PHE A 94 -8.41 -6.89 -15.70
C PHE A 94 -9.00 -7.36 -17.03
N ASP A 95 -10.30 -7.14 -17.28
CA ASP A 95 -10.97 -7.50 -18.55
C ASP A 95 -10.23 -6.98 -19.79
N GLU A 96 -9.70 -5.75 -19.73
CA GLU A 96 -8.93 -5.14 -20.83
C GLU A 96 -7.44 -5.55 -20.86
N GLN A 97 -6.91 -6.12 -19.78
CA GLN A 97 -5.51 -6.55 -19.68
C GLN A 97 -5.31 -8.02 -20.08
N ARG A 98 -6.36 -8.86 -19.95
CA ARG A 98 -6.36 -10.29 -20.30
C ARG A 98 -5.97 -10.61 -21.75
N GLY A 99 -6.05 -9.63 -22.66
CA GLY A 99 -5.70 -9.79 -24.07
C GLY A 99 -4.28 -9.36 -24.46
N ASN A 100 -3.50 -8.75 -23.57
CA ASN A 100 -2.19 -8.19 -23.91
C ASN A 100 -1.09 -8.70 -22.96
N ILE A 101 -0.36 -9.72 -23.41
CA ILE A 101 0.73 -10.35 -22.66
C ILE A 101 1.82 -9.36 -22.24
N VAL A 102 2.09 -8.32 -23.04
CA VAL A 102 3.10 -7.30 -22.71
C VAL A 102 2.65 -6.47 -21.51
N ARG A 103 1.38 -6.08 -21.45
CA ARG A 103 0.83 -5.36 -20.28
C ARG A 103 0.88 -6.22 -19.03
N LEU A 104 0.58 -7.51 -19.17
CA LEU A 104 0.67 -8.47 -18.07
C LEU A 104 2.12 -8.59 -17.56
N ILE A 105 3.10 -8.76 -18.45
CA ILE A 105 4.53 -8.80 -18.09
C ILE A 105 4.95 -7.53 -17.33
N ILE A 106 4.55 -6.34 -17.83
CA ILE A 106 4.85 -5.06 -17.17
C ILE A 106 4.25 -5.02 -15.77
N PHE A 107 2.98 -5.44 -15.61
CA PHE A 107 2.31 -5.47 -14.32
C PHE A 107 3.03 -6.36 -13.31
N TRP A 108 3.35 -7.61 -13.68
CA TRP A 108 4.03 -8.55 -12.78
C TRP A 108 5.47 -8.12 -12.46
N THR A 109 6.15 -7.49 -13.41
CA THR A 109 7.48 -6.91 -13.18
C THR A 109 7.40 -5.75 -12.17
N LEU A 110 6.46 -4.82 -12.35
CA LEU A 110 6.27 -3.70 -11.41
C LEU A 110 5.87 -4.20 -10.03
N GLN A 111 5.03 -5.25 -9.96
CA GLN A 111 4.66 -5.89 -8.70
C GLN A 111 5.85 -6.55 -8.00
N ALA A 112 6.73 -7.24 -8.75
CA ALA A 112 7.96 -7.80 -8.21
C ALA A 112 8.90 -6.73 -7.64
N VAL A 113 9.13 -5.65 -8.41
CA VAL A 113 9.93 -4.49 -7.96
C VAL A 113 9.31 -3.86 -6.71
N TRP A 114 7.99 -3.70 -6.68
CA TRP A 114 7.27 -3.16 -5.53
C TRP A 114 7.45 -4.01 -4.28
N VAL A 115 7.15 -5.31 -4.32
CA VAL A 115 7.27 -6.20 -3.16
C VAL A 115 8.70 -6.20 -2.64
N TRP A 116 9.67 -6.38 -3.53
CA TRP A 116 11.08 -6.46 -3.13
C TRP A 116 11.56 -5.15 -2.50
N THR A 117 11.32 -4.02 -3.18
CA THR A 117 11.81 -2.69 -2.74
C THR A 117 11.19 -2.27 -1.41
N VAL A 118 9.89 -2.50 -1.23
CA VAL A 118 9.18 -2.13 0.01
C VAL A 118 9.57 -3.06 1.18
N SER A 119 9.97 -4.30 0.91
CA SER A 119 10.45 -5.24 1.92
C SER A 119 11.87 -4.96 2.43
N LEU A 120 12.65 -4.14 1.72
CA LEU A 120 14.07 -3.92 2.00
C LEU A 120 14.39 -3.53 3.46
N PRO A 121 13.65 -2.60 4.11
CA PRO A 121 13.95 -2.24 5.50
C PRO A 121 13.85 -3.45 6.45
N LEU A 122 12.84 -4.30 6.28
CA LEU A 122 12.69 -5.51 7.09
C LEU A 122 13.81 -6.52 6.77
N THR A 123 14.11 -6.73 5.49
CA THR A 123 15.16 -7.65 5.04
C THR A 123 16.50 -7.31 5.70
N LEU A 124 16.88 -6.03 5.74
CA LEU A 124 18.12 -5.61 6.41
C LEU A 124 18.08 -5.77 7.91
N VAL A 125 16.95 -5.46 8.56
CA VAL A 125 16.82 -5.71 10.00
C VAL A 125 17.01 -7.20 10.32
N ASN A 126 16.39 -8.08 9.53
CA ASN A 126 16.52 -9.53 9.69
C ASN A 126 17.92 -10.03 9.34
N ALA A 127 18.66 -9.35 8.47
CA ALA A 127 20.05 -9.68 8.17
C ALA A 127 21.05 -9.18 9.22
N SER A 128 20.71 -8.12 9.97
CA SER A 128 21.60 -7.46 10.93
C SER A 128 21.91 -8.31 12.17
N ASP A 129 23.12 -8.14 12.73
CA ASP A 129 23.51 -8.65 14.04
C ASP A 129 23.28 -7.61 15.17
N GLY A 130 22.97 -6.37 14.82
CA GLY A 130 22.88 -5.20 15.72
C GLY A 130 21.53 -5.00 16.45
N GLY A 131 20.76 -6.07 16.67
CA GLY A 131 19.34 -5.99 17.05
C GLY A 131 18.99 -5.90 18.54
N GLY A 132 19.97 -5.97 19.45
CA GLY A 132 19.72 -6.29 20.86
C GLY A 132 19.10 -5.16 21.71
N SER A 133 19.45 -3.89 21.46
CA SER A 133 19.00 -2.76 22.29
C SER A 133 17.88 -1.96 21.63
N LEU A 134 16.80 -1.71 22.38
CA LEU A 134 15.72 -0.85 21.94
C LEU A 134 16.13 0.62 21.96
N LYS A 135 15.73 1.36 20.93
CA LYS A 135 15.94 2.79 20.75
C LYS A 135 14.60 3.51 20.62
N PRO A 136 14.53 4.83 20.86
CA PRO A 136 13.30 5.60 20.68
C PRO A 136 12.67 5.45 19.29
N ALA A 137 13.50 5.32 18.24
CA ALA A 137 13.03 5.12 16.88
C ALA A 137 12.24 3.81 16.70
N ASP A 138 12.52 2.75 17.47
CA ASP A 138 11.71 1.53 17.47
C ASP A 138 10.26 1.83 17.88
N VAL A 139 10.10 2.51 19.02
CA VAL A 139 8.79 2.84 19.58
C VAL A 139 8.02 3.79 18.65
N ILE A 140 8.71 4.78 18.07
CA ILE A 140 8.10 5.70 17.09
C ILE A 140 7.62 4.91 15.87
N GLY A 141 8.48 4.08 15.28
CA GLY A 141 8.15 3.29 14.10
C GLY A 141 7.01 2.30 14.32
N TRP A 142 7.00 1.59 15.46
CA TRP A 142 5.90 0.70 15.82
C TRP A 142 4.59 1.46 16.05
N THR A 143 4.65 2.63 16.67
CA THR A 143 3.48 3.48 16.88
C THR A 143 2.91 3.95 15.55
N MET A 144 3.75 4.43 14.64
CA MET A 144 3.36 4.78 13.27
C MET A 144 2.70 3.58 12.57
N TRP A 145 3.30 2.40 12.68
CA TRP A 145 2.75 1.18 12.10
C TRP A 145 1.37 0.85 12.67
N VAL A 146 1.19 0.88 13.98
CA VAL A 146 -0.11 0.59 14.62
C VAL A 146 -1.18 1.57 14.15
N PHE A 147 -0.89 2.87 14.15
CA PHE A 147 -1.85 3.86 13.65
C PHE A 147 -2.16 3.67 12.17
N GLY A 148 -1.13 3.42 11.34
CA GLY A 148 -1.30 3.17 9.91
C GLY A 148 -2.19 1.94 9.65
N PHE A 149 -1.90 0.84 10.34
CA PHE A 149 -2.67 -0.39 10.26
C PHE A 149 -4.13 -0.20 10.69
N LEU A 150 -4.38 0.51 11.80
CA LEU A 150 -5.74 0.78 12.28
C LEU A 150 -6.54 1.67 11.31
N ILE A 151 -5.91 2.70 10.76
CA ILE A 151 -6.56 3.59 9.77
C ILE A 151 -6.90 2.81 8.51
N GLU A 152 -5.96 2.01 8.01
CA GLU A 152 -6.15 1.20 6.81
C GLU A 152 -7.26 0.16 7.00
N ALA A 153 -7.19 -0.63 8.08
CA ALA A 153 -8.20 -1.63 8.39
C ALA A 153 -9.59 -1.01 8.59
N ALA A 154 -9.68 0.14 9.29
CA ALA A 154 -10.94 0.84 9.47
C ALA A 154 -11.49 1.39 8.15
N ALA A 155 -10.63 1.96 7.30
CA ALA A 155 -11.01 2.47 6.00
C ALA A 155 -11.59 1.36 5.11
N ASP A 156 -10.91 0.23 5.03
CA ASP A 156 -11.29 -0.92 4.22
C ASP A 156 -12.62 -1.52 4.70
N GLN A 157 -12.76 -1.76 6.01
CA GLN A 157 -13.99 -2.29 6.57
C GLN A 157 -15.17 -1.33 6.37
N GLN A 158 -14.98 -0.04 6.60
CA GLN A 158 -16.02 0.97 6.39
C GLN A 158 -16.46 1.02 4.92
N LYS A 159 -15.51 0.94 3.98
CA LYS A 159 -15.82 0.94 2.53
C LYS A 159 -16.53 -0.33 2.09
N LEU A 160 -16.14 -1.48 2.63
CA LEU A 160 -16.81 -2.76 2.39
C LEU A 160 -18.27 -2.71 2.87
N SER A 161 -18.48 -2.33 4.13
CA SER A 161 -19.82 -2.17 4.70
C SER A 161 -20.66 -1.12 3.97
N PHE A 162 -20.06 0.01 3.58
CA PHE A 162 -20.74 1.05 2.80
C PHE A 162 -21.26 0.51 1.47
N LYS A 163 -20.42 -0.21 0.71
CA LYS A 163 -20.78 -0.76 -0.60
C LYS A 163 -21.80 -1.91 -0.53
N ASN A 164 -21.81 -2.68 0.56
CA ASN A 164 -22.74 -3.78 0.76
C ASN A 164 -24.15 -3.29 1.13
N SER A 165 -24.32 -2.03 1.56
CA SER A 165 -25.65 -1.47 1.84
C SER A 165 -26.40 -1.08 0.55
N PRO A 166 -27.64 -1.56 0.34
CA PRO A 166 -28.46 -1.18 -0.81
C PRO A 166 -28.71 0.34 -0.92
N GLU A 167 -28.81 1.03 0.21
CA GLU A 167 -29.08 2.47 0.29
C GLU A 167 -27.94 3.35 -0.25
N ASN A 168 -26.75 2.76 -0.36
CA ASN A 168 -25.52 3.43 -0.79
C ASN A 168 -25.17 3.17 -2.25
N ARG A 169 -26.03 2.43 -2.99
CA ARG A 169 -25.82 2.18 -4.42
C ARG A 169 -25.70 3.50 -5.18
N GLY A 170 -24.64 3.63 -5.97
CA GLY A 170 -24.37 4.83 -6.77
C GLY A 170 -23.80 6.03 -5.99
N LYS A 171 -23.54 5.89 -4.68
CA LYS A 171 -22.90 6.93 -3.85
C LYS A 171 -21.40 6.65 -3.66
N TRP A 172 -20.64 7.68 -3.27
CA TRP A 172 -19.25 7.54 -2.83
C TRP A 172 -19.20 7.34 -1.31
N CYS A 173 -18.19 6.60 -0.85
CA CYS A 173 -17.99 6.38 0.58
C CYS A 173 -17.51 7.66 1.25
N ASP A 174 -18.29 8.19 2.18
CA ASP A 174 -18.01 9.44 2.88
C ASP A 174 -18.23 9.32 4.40
N VAL A 175 -18.13 8.10 4.93
CA VAL A 175 -18.37 7.74 6.34
C VAL A 175 -17.08 7.46 7.11
N GLY A 176 -17.10 7.64 8.43
CA GLY A 176 -15.95 7.33 9.30
C GLY A 176 -14.66 8.04 8.89
N VAL A 177 -13.58 7.30 8.66
CA VAL A 177 -12.28 7.88 8.26
C VAL A 177 -12.32 8.47 6.85
N TRP A 178 -13.25 8.03 6.00
CA TRP A 178 -13.52 8.63 4.68
C TRP A 178 -14.13 10.05 4.80
N LYS A 179 -14.48 10.50 6.01
CA LYS A 179 -14.80 11.90 6.26
C LYS A 179 -13.58 12.80 6.23
N TYR A 180 -12.43 12.29 6.64
CA TYR A 180 -11.23 13.10 6.87
C TYR A 180 -10.23 12.98 5.71
N SER A 181 -10.33 11.93 4.90
CA SER A 181 -9.52 11.73 3.71
C SER A 181 -10.32 11.01 2.63
N ARG A 182 -10.03 11.28 1.35
CA ARG A 182 -10.61 10.56 0.21
C ARG A 182 -9.95 9.20 0.01
N HIS A 183 -8.72 8.99 0.48
CA HIS A 183 -7.99 7.71 0.41
C HIS A 183 -7.29 7.38 1.74
N PRO A 184 -8.03 7.23 2.85
CA PRO A 184 -7.46 6.98 4.17
C PRO A 184 -6.73 5.64 4.24
N ASN A 185 -7.14 4.64 3.44
CA ASN A 185 -6.47 3.35 3.37
C ASN A 185 -5.02 3.50 2.87
N TYR A 186 -4.78 4.29 1.82
CA TYR A 186 -3.43 4.53 1.32
C TYR A 186 -2.60 5.38 2.29
N PHE A 187 -3.22 6.31 3.02
CA PHE A 187 -2.51 7.01 4.09
C PHE A 187 -2.04 6.06 5.18
N GLY A 188 -2.90 5.12 5.60
CA GLY A 188 -2.54 4.09 6.56
C GLY A 188 -1.41 3.18 6.07
N GLU A 189 -1.48 2.75 4.80
CA GLU A 189 -0.45 1.94 4.16
C GLU A 189 0.90 2.68 4.06
N MET A 190 0.91 3.96 3.67
CA MET A 190 2.14 4.75 3.68
C MET A 190 2.71 4.86 5.10
N LEU A 191 1.86 5.21 6.07
CA LEU A 191 2.29 5.43 7.45
C LEU A 191 2.92 4.18 8.08
N LEU A 192 2.37 2.99 7.79
CA LEU A 192 2.91 1.75 8.33
C LEU A 192 4.26 1.36 7.71
N TRP A 193 4.46 1.57 6.41
CA TRP A 193 5.74 1.27 5.76
C TRP A 193 6.83 2.28 6.13
N TRP A 194 6.48 3.56 6.29
CA TRP A 194 7.36 4.54 6.92
C TRP A 194 7.69 4.16 8.36
N GLY A 195 6.73 3.60 9.11
CA GLY A 195 6.94 3.07 10.45
C GLY A 195 7.97 1.93 10.50
N ILE A 196 7.89 0.97 9.56
CA ILE A 196 8.90 -0.10 9.43
C ILE A 196 10.29 0.50 9.17
N PHE A 197 10.42 1.46 8.26
CA PHE A 197 11.70 2.13 7.99
C PHE A 197 12.25 2.86 9.22
N VAL A 198 11.42 3.63 9.93
CA VAL A 198 11.85 4.34 11.14
C VAL A 198 12.32 3.36 12.22
N ALA A 199 11.62 2.25 12.42
CA ALA A 199 12.04 1.21 13.37
C ALA A 199 13.27 0.40 12.88
N ALA A 200 13.54 0.36 11.57
CA ALA A 200 14.76 -0.23 11.02
C ALA A 200 15.98 0.68 11.21
N SER A 201 15.79 2.01 11.19
CA SER A 201 16.89 2.99 11.22
C SER A 201 17.98 2.81 12.30
N PRO A 202 17.71 2.25 13.50
CA PRO A 202 18.75 2.04 14.52
C PRO A 202 19.84 1.01 14.17
N VAL A 203 19.59 0.14 13.19
CA VAL A 203 20.54 -0.91 12.78
C VAL A 203 21.15 -0.67 11.41
N LEU A 204 20.78 0.44 10.75
CA LEU A 204 21.28 0.78 9.42
C LEU A 204 22.59 1.56 9.54
N GLU A 205 23.58 1.19 8.73
CA GLU A 205 24.86 1.88 8.63
C GLU A 205 25.20 2.26 7.18
N GLY A 206 25.75 3.47 6.97
CA GLY A 206 26.26 3.90 5.67
C GLY A 206 25.25 3.77 4.53
N ALA A 207 25.57 2.93 3.54
CA ALA A 207 24.74 2.71 2.35
C ALA A 207 23.43 1.95 2.64
N GLU A 208 23.27 1.34 3.81
CA GLU A 208 22.05 0.62 4.18
C GLU A 208 20.84 1.55 4.32
N TYR A 209 21.06 2.86 4.53
CA TYR A 209 19.98 3.86 4.51
C TYR A 209 19.27 3.97 3.15
N LEU A 210 19.83 3.40 2.07
CA LEU A 210 19.15 3.32 0.77
C LEU A 210 17.84 2.52 0.83
N VAL A 211 17.59 1.72 1.87
CA VAL A 211 16.28 1.07 2.08
C VAL A 211 15.12 2.05 2.28
N ILE A 212 15.40 3.34 2.50
CA ILE A 212 14.39 4.40 2.43
C ILE A 212 13.66 4.45 1.08
N PHE A 213 14.29 3.91 0.02
CA PHE A 213 13.62 3.76 -1.27
C PHE A 213 12.38 2.86 -1.19
N GLY A 214 12.26 1.96 -0.22
CA GLY A 214 11.05 1.19 0.04
C GLY A 214 9.80 2.06 0.23
N PRO A 215 9.68 2.77 1.37
CA PRO A 215 8.53 3.63 1.63
C PRO A 215 8.40 4.80 0.64
N LEU A 216 9.51 5.34 0.11
CA LEU A 216 9.46 6.38 -0.93
C LEU A 216 8.83 5.84 -2.22
N PHE A 217 9.27 4.68 -2.69
CA PHE A 217 8.75 4.05 -3.90
C PHE A 217 7.25 3.77 -3.77
N LEU A 218 6.82 3.20 -2.65
CA LEU A 218 5.39 3.01 -2.34
C LEU A 218 4.61 4.33 -2.38
N THR A 219 5.14 5.37 -1.72
CA THR A 219 4.49 6.69 -1.64
C THR A 219 4.32 7.28 -3.04
N LEU A 220 5.37 7.27 -3.87
CA LEU A 220 5.33 7.78 -5.24
C LEU A 220 4.37 6.96 -6.12
N LEU A 221 4.40 5.64 -5.97
CA LEU A 221 3.54 4.72 -6.72
C LEU A 221 2.06 4.97 -6.40
N LEU A 222 1.70 5.28 -5.15
CA LEU A 222 0.31 5.57 -4.76
C LEU A 222 -0.14 7.02 -5.07
N LEU A 223 0.79 7.97 -5.07
CA LEU A 223 0.49 9.38 -5.36
C LEU A 223 0.38 9.67 -6.86
N PHE A 224 1.22 9.04 -7.69
CA PHE A 224 1.44 9.50 -9.07
C PHE A 224 1.12 8.46 -10.15
N VAL A 225 1.31 7.17 -9.87
CA VAL A 225 1.25 6.12 -10.91
C VAL A 225 -0.04 5.30 -10.79
N SER A 226 -0.20 4.69 -9.64
CA SER A 226 -1.31 3.83 -9.26
C SER A 226 -2.00 4.40 -8.02
N GLY A 227 -3.03 3.72 -7.51
CA GLY A 227 -3.69 4.18 -6.30
C GLY A 227 -4.58 5.39 -6.54
N ILE A 228 -4.17 6.57 -6.04
CA ILE A 228 -5.02 7.78 -5.99
C ILE A 228 -5.42 8.30 -7.37
N PRO A 229 -4.52 8.52 -8.34
CA PRO A 229 -4.89 9.10 -9.63
C PRO A 229 -5.95 8.28 -10.37
N LEU A 230 -5.80 6.95 -10.38
CA LEU A 230 -6.72 6.02 -11.04
C LEU A 230 -8.09 5.97 -10.34
N LEU A 231 -8.09 5.99 -9.00
CA LEU A 231 -9.33 6.00 -8.22
C LEU A 231 -10.09 7.31 -8.35
N GLU A 232 -9.39 8.44 -8.29
CA GLU A 232 -9.96 9.78 -8.50
C GLU A 232 -10.56 9.89 -9.91
N ALA A 233 -9.82 9.47 -10.94
CA ALA A 233 -10.33 9.44 -12.31
C ALA A 233 -11.60 8.58 -12.46
N SER A 234 -11.61 7.39 -11.84
CA SER A 234 -12.77 6.49 -11.87
C SER A 234 -13.98 7.08 -11.13
N ALA A 235 -13.75 7.74 -9.99
CA ALA A 235 -14.79 8.37 -9.18
C ALA A 235 -15.36 9.61 -9.89
N ASP A 236 -14.52 10.43 -10.51
CA ASP A 236 -14.93 11.59 -11.29
C ASP A 236 -15.80 11.20 -12.49
N LYS A 237 -15.45 10.12 -13.19
CA LYS A 237 -16.28 9.61 -14.30
C LYS A 237 -17.67 9.16 -13.83
N LYS A 238 -17.78 8.64 -12.60
CA LYS A 238 -19.05 8.11 -12.05
C LYS A 238 -19.91 9.18 -11.38
N HIS A 239 -19.28 10.12 -10.68
CA HIS A 239 -19.97 11.04 -9.76
C HIS A 239 -19.71 12.51 -10.08
N GLY A 240 -18.85 12.83 -11.05
CA GLY A 240 -18.44 14.20 -11.39
C GLY A 240 -19.57 15.14 -11.80
N ASN A 241 -20.71 14.62 -12.26
CA ASN A 241 -21.90 15.44 -12.57
C ASN A 241 -22.71 15.84 -11.31
N SER A 242 -22.42 15.24 -10.15
CA SER A 242 -23.11 15.56 -8.90
C SER A 242 -22.45 16.75 -8.20
N GLY A 243 -23.21 17.82 -7.94
CA GLY A 243 -22.74 18.96 -7.14
C GLY A 243 -22.31 18.57 -5.72
N ALA A 244 -22.97 17.58 -5.12
CA ALA A 244 -22.61 17.06 -3.80
C ALA A 244 -21.23 16.35 -3.81
N TYR A 245 -20.92 15.60 -4.88
CA TYR A 245 -19.61 14.97 -5.02
C TYR A 245 -18.49 16.00 -5.22
N ARG A 246 -18.74 17.04 -6.02
CA ARG A 246 -17.80 18.15 -6.20
C ARG A 246 -17.50 18.88 -4.89
N SER A 247 -18.55 19.13 -4.10
CA SER A 247 -18.41 19.72 -2.77
C SER A 247 -17.57 18.83 -1.86
N TYR A 248 -17.90 17.53 -1.80
CA TYR A 248 -17.11 16.54 -1.05
C TYR A 248 -15.63 16.56 -1.44
N LYS A 249 -15.33 16.55 -2.74
CA LYS A 249 -13.95 16.57 -3.26
C LYS A 249 -13.21 17.87 -2.91
N LYS A 250 -13.89 19.01 -2.94
CA LYS A 250 -13.32 20.33 -2.57
C LYS A 250 -13.03 20.46 -1.07
N THR A 251 -13.84 19.81 -0.22
CA THR A 251 -13.76 19.91 1.25
C THR A 251 -13.06 18.74 1.91
N THR A 252 -12.60 17.73 1.18
CA THR A 252 -11.97 16.54 1.77
C THR A 252 -10.58 16.32 1.20
N SER A 253 -9.59 16.25 2.10
CA SER A 253 -8.19 15.99 1.76
C SER A 253 -8.05 14.70 0.94
N PRO A 254 -7.17 14.64 -0.07
CA PRO A 254 -6.96 13.42 -0.85
C PRO A 254 -6.33 12.30 -0.02
N LEU A 255 -5.37 12.63 0.84
CA LEU A 255 -4.53 11.65 1.53
C LEU A 255 -4.55 11.85 3.05
N ILE A 256 -4.08 12.99 3.52
CA ILE A 256 -3.90 13.25 4.96
C ILE A 256 -5.25 13.33 5.66
N LEU A 257 -5.42 12.64 6.80
CA LEU A 257 -6.62 12.77 7.64
C LEU A 257 -6.73 14.21 8.14
N PHE A 258 -7.71 14.95 7.63
CA PHE A 258 -7.88 16.36 7.94
C PHE A 258 -9.36 16.75 8.10
N PRO A 259 -9.74 17.56 9.10
CA PRO A 259 -11.14 17.98 9.28
C PRO A 259 -11.70 18.75 8.08
N ARG A 260 -12.86 18.34 7.56
CA ARG A 260 -13.50 18.92 6.36
C ARG A 260 -13.70 20.44 6.44
N GLY A 261 -14.17 20.92 7.58
CA GLY A 261 -14.44 22.35 7.80
C GLY A 261 -13.19 23.21 7.74
N VAL A 262 -12.03 22.67 8.12
CA VAL A 262 -10.75 23.39 8.00
C VAL A 262 -10.20 23.25 6.59
N TYR A 263 -10.21 22.03 6.04
CA TYR A 263 -9.71 21.77 4.68
C TYR A 263 -10.38 22.67 3.64
N GLY A 264 -11.71 22.81 3.68
CA GLY A 264 -12.47 23.61 2.72
C GLY A 264 -11.97 25.05 2.60
N ASN A 265 -11.47 25.63 3.69
CA ASN A 265 -11.05 27.02 3.79
C ASN A 265 -9.57 27.26 3.47
N LEU A 266 -8.76 26.20 3.29
CA LEU A 266 -7.33 26.36 3.01
C LEU A 266 -7.07 26.84 1.57
N PRO A 267 -6.05 27.71 1.35
CA PRO A 267 -5.62 28.11 0.02
C PRO A 267 -5.18 26.91 -0.84
N GLY A 268 -5.43 26.98 -2.15
CA GLY A 268 -5.10 25.90 -3.08
C GLY A 268 -3.62 25.50 -3.07
N TRP A 269 -2.70 26.48 -3.07
CA TRP A 269 -1.25 26.23 -3.00
C TRP A 269 -0.85 25.44 -1.76
N PHE A 270 -1.49 25.73 -0.61
CA PHE A 270 -1.22 25.04 0.64
C PHE A 270 -1.67 23.59 0.57
N LYS A 271 -2.87 23.33 0.01
CA LYS A 271 -3.39 21.98 -0.19
C LYS A 271 -2.48 21.16 -1.10
N THR A 272 -1.97 21.74 -2.17
CA THR A 272 -1.07 21.04 -3.10
C THR A 272 0.27 20.70 -2.46
N VAL A 273 0.89 21.65 -1.74
CA VAL A 273 2.23 21.46 -1.17
C VAL A 273 2.22 20.53 0.05
N PHE A 274 1.27 20.71 0.98
CA PHE A 274 1.30 20.03 2.28
C PHE A 274 0.29 18.90 2.43
N LEU A 275 -0.76 18.89 1.60
CA LEU A 275 -1.85 17.91 1.69
C LEU A 275 -2.01 17.07 0.42
N PHE A 276 -1.06 17.17 -0.51
CA PHE A 276 -0.99 16.40 -1.75
C PHE A 276 -2.22 16.56 -2.67
N GLU A 277 -2.90 17.71 -2.62
CA GLU A 277 -3.97 18.04 -3.57
C GLU A 277 -3.38 18.47 -4.92
N PHE A 278 -2.96 17.49 -5.71
CA PHE A 278 -2.39 17.76 -7.02
C PHE A 278 -3.47 18.07 -8.06
N PRO A 279 -3.25 19.06 -8.96
CA PRO A 279 -4.25 19.45 -9.96
C PRO A 279 -4.73 18.30 -10.86
N PHE A 280 -3.86 17.33 -11.14
CA PHE A 280 -4.19 16.21 -12.01
C PHE A 280 -5.21 15.24 -11.40
N TYR A 281 -5.44 15.26 -10.09
CA TYR A 281 -6.52 14.50 -9.46
C TYR A 281 -7.92 14.99 -9.86
N SER A 282 -8.04 16.19 -10.43
CA SER A 282 -9.33 16.77 -10.82
C SER A 282 -9.50 16.92 -12.34
N ARG A 283 -8.59 16.39 -13.15
CA ARG A 283 -8.60 16.55 -14.62
C ARG A 283 -9.86 16.03 -15.31
N ASN A 284 -10.53 15.04 -14.71
CA ASN A 284 -11.70 14.39 -15.28
C ASN A 284 -13.02 14.95 -14.75
N LEU A 285 -12.99 15.97 -13.89
CA LEU A 285 -14.21 16.67 -13.50
C LEU A 285 -14.74 17.47 -14.70
N PRO A 286 -16.02 17.31 -15.07
CA PRO A 286 -16.63 18.15 -16.10
C PRO A 286 -16.46 19.63 -15.74
N GLN A 287 -16.09 20.47 -16.70
CA GLN A 287 -16.05 21.92 -16.49
C GLN A 287 -17.46 22.42 -16.13
N GLU A 288 -17.55 23.35 -15.19
CA GLU A 288 -18.83 24.02 -14.93
C GLU A 288 -19.20 24.80 -16.19
N LEU A 289 -20.36 24.48 -16.77
CA LEU A 289 -21.00 25.35 -17.75
C LEU A 289 -21.35 26.62 -16.97
N GLY A 290 -20.51 27.64 -17.10
CA GLY A 290 -20.74 28.97 -16.54
C GLY A 290 -21.95 29.64 -17.15
#